data_AF-A0A7V0ZJI5-F1
#
_entry.id   AF-A0A7V0ZJI5-F1
#
_cell.length_a   1.000
_cell.length_b   1.000
_cell.length_c   1.000
_cell.angle_alpha   90.00
_cell.angle_beta   90.00
_cell.angle_gamma   90.00
#
_symmetry.space_group_name_H-M   'P 1'
#
loop_
_entity.id
_entity.type
_entity.pdbx_description
1 polymer ?
#
loop_
_entity_poly.entity_id
_entity_poly.type
_entity_poly.pdbx_seq_one_letter_code
_entity_poly.pdbx_strand_id
1 'polypeptide(L)'
;MLVVKVGGSEGINYDAFLQDLAGHEQVILVHGGSHELNNISATLGHPPRFVTSVSGFTSRFTDRETMDMFNMVYAGKINKMIVEKLQALNRNA
;
A
#
# COMPACT_ATOMS: atom_id res chain seq x y z
N MET A 1 6.73 -3.65 21.44
CA MET A 1 6.52 -4.05 20.03
C MET A 1 5.12 -3.66 19.58
N LEU A 2 5.00 -2.71 18.65
CA LEU A 2 3.75 -2.23 18.07
C LEU A 2 3.64 -2.71 16.62
N VAL A 3 2.48 -3.24 16.21
CA VAL A 3 2.22 -3.60 14.81
C VAL A 3 1.15 -2.67 14.27
N VAL A 4 1.49 -1.89 13.24
CA VAL A 4 0.58 -0.89 12.66
C VAL A 4 0.28 -1.26 11.20
N LYS A 5 -1.01 -1.30 10.86
CA LYS A 5 -1.47 -1.47 9.48
C LYS A 5 -1.96 -0.13 8.93
N VAL A 6 -1.19 0.51 8.07
CA VAL A 6 -1.67 1.67 7.31
C VAL A 6 -2.50 1.18 6.12
N GLY A 7 -3.64 1.84 5.87
CA GLY A 7 -4.55 1.54 4.76
C GLY A 7 -3.90 1.71 3.38
N GLY A 8 -4.69 1.51 2.34
CA GLY A 8 -4.26 1.74 0.95
C GLY A 8 -5.34 2.42 0.10
N SER A 9 -6.38 2.94 0.74
CA SER A 9 -7.46 3.69 0.11
C SER A 9 -6.97 5.08 -0.29
N GLU A 10 -7.81 5.80 -1.03
CA GLU A 10 -7.62 7.21 -1.30
C GLU A 10 -7.57 8.03 -0.01
N GLY A 11 -6.85 9.16 -0.03
CA GLY A 11 -6.86 10.15 1.04
C GLY A 11 -5.99 9.84 2.25
N ILE A 12 -5.21 8.75 2.25
CA ILE A 12 -4.25 8.48 3.34
C ILE A 12 -3.18 9.57 3.35
N ASN A 13 -3.14 10.35 4.43
CA ASN A 13 -2.08 11.33 4.68
C ASN A 13 -0.85 10.62 5.27
N TYR A 14 0.02 10.14 4.39
CA TYR A 14 1.25 9.46 4.80
C TYR A 14 2.22 10.38 5.56
N ASP A 15 2.25 11.67 5.28
CA ASP A 15 3.18 12.60 5.96
C ASP A 15 2.81 12.72 7.44
N ALA A 16 1.55 13.03 7.73
CA ALA A 16 1.08 13.12 9.11
C ALA A 16 1.21 11.78 9.85
N PHE A 17 0.83 10.68 9.19
CA PHE A 17 0.91 9.33 9.77
C PHE A 17 2.36 8.93 10.11
N LEU A 18 3.30 9.11 9.17
CA LEU A 18 4.68 8.69 9.39
C LEU A 18 5.41 9.60 10.38
N GLN A 19 5.04 10.88 10.44
CA GLN A 19 5.55 11.80 11.45
C GLN A 19 5.15 11.39 12.87
N ASP A 20 3.90 10.96 13.07
CA ASP A 20 3.43 10.40 14.34
C ASP A 20 4.10 9.05 14.64
N LEU A 21 4.12 8.15 13.66
CA LEU A 21 4.74 6.82 13.79
C LEU A 21 6.22 6.91 14.17
N ALA A 22 6.93 7.91 13.65
CA ALA A 22 8.32 8.16 13.96
C ALA A 22 8.56 8.51 15.44
N GLY A 23 7.55 8.78 16.26
CA GLY A 23 7.70 8.91 17.71
C GLY A 23 7.85 7.58 18.47
N HIS A 24 7.55 6.45 17.82
CA HIS A 24 7.50 5.14 18.45
C HIS A 24 8.75 4.30 18.17
N GLU A 25 9.14 3.47 19.15
CA GLU A 25 10.21 2.48 19.01
C GLU A 25 9.63 1.06 18.84
N GLN A 26 10.41 0.14 18.24
CA GLN A 26 10.02 -1.26 18.04
C GLN A 26 8.68 -1.43 17.30
N VAL A 27 8.58 -0.81 16.13
CA VAL A 27 7.39 -0.84 15.28
C VAL A 27 7.57 -1.81 14.11
N ILE A 28 6.53 -2.60 13.83
CA ILE A 28 6.35 -3.31 12.55
C ILE A 28 5.26 -2.59 11.78
N LEU A 29 5.62 -1.95 10.67
CA LEU A 29 4.68 -1.28 9.78
C LEU A 29 4.30 -2.21 8.62
N VAL A 30 2.99 -2.42 8.43
CA VAL A 30 2.41 -3.10 7.27
C VAL A 30 1.61 -2.06 6.48
N HIS A 31 1.74 -2.03 5.16
CA HIS A 31 1.04 -1.05 4.32
C HIS A 31 0.15 -1.71 3.25
N GLY A 32 -0.77 -0.91 2.69
CA GLY A 32 -1.56 -1.27 1.52
C GLY A 32 -1.08 -0.55 0.26
N GLY A 33 -1.96 -0.42 -0.73
CA GLY A 33 -1.73 0.32 -1.98
C GLY A 33 -2.86 0.19 -3.00
N SER A 34 -4.09 -0.10 -2.55
CA SER A 34 -5.18 -0.54 -3.44
C SER A 34 -5.69 0.56 -4.36
N HIS A 35 -5.78 1.80 -3.87
CA HIS A 35 -6.17 2.95 -4.69
C HIS A 35 -5.12 3.24 -5.75
N GLU A 36 -3.84 3.26 -5.38
CA GLU A 36 -2.75 3.49 -6.33
C GLU A 36 -2.67 2.38 -7.39
N LEU A 37 -2.87 1.11 -6.98
CA LEU A 37 -2.94 0.00 -7.93
C LEU A 37 -4.11 0.16 -8.89
N ASN A 38 -5.27 0.65 -8.43
CA ASN A 38 -6.39 0.94 -9.33
C ASN A 38 -6.01 1.98 -10.39
N ASN A 39 -5.38 3.08 -9.97
CA ASN A 39 -5.03 4.18 -10.87
C ASN A 39 -3.99 3.75 -11.90
N ILE A 40 -2.91 3.09 -11.46
CA ILE A 40 -1.83 2.63 -12.34
C ILE A 40 -2.33 1.56 -13.31
N SER A 41 -3.07 0.56 -12.82
CA SER A 41 -3.58 -0.50 -13.68
C SER A 41 -4.53 0.03 -14.76
N ALA A 42 -5.41 0.98 -14.43
CA ALA A 42 -6.24 1.67 -15.41
C ALA A 42 -5.41 2.47 -16.44
N THR A 43 -4.36 3.17 -15.98
CA THR A 43 -3.47 3.95 -16.86
C THR A 43 -2.71 3.07 -17.84
N LEU A 44 -2.33 1.87 -17.41
CA LEU A 44 -1.64 0.87 -18.23
C LEU A 44 -2.59 0.08 -19.14
N GLY A 45 -3.89 0.38 -19.14
CA GLY A 45 -4.87 -0.30 -19.99
C GLY A 45 -5.37 -1.65 -19.45
N HIS A 46 -5.09 -1.98 -18.19
CA HIS A 46 -5.55 -3.20 -17.51
C HIS A 46 -6.39 -2.87 -16.27
N PRO A 47 -7.62 -2.36 -16.44
CA PRO A 47 -8.41 -1.83 -15.33
C PRO A 47 -8.72 -2.90 -14.26
N PRO A 48 -8.91 -2.50 -12.99
CA PRO A 48 -9.21 -3.41 -11.89
C PRO A 48 -10.43 -4.28 -12.14
N ARG A 49 -10.28 -5.58 -11.83
CA ARG A 49 -11.39 -6.53 -11.80
C ARG A 49 -11.59 -7.03 -10.38
N PHE A 50 -12.85 -7.14 -9.97
CA PHE A 50 -13.23 -7.64 -8.66
C PHE A 50 -14.17 -8.83 -8.81
N VAL A 51 -14.04 -9.79 -7.90
CA VAL A 51 -14.88 -10.99 -7.82
C VAL A 51 -15.45 -11.11 -6.41
N THR A 52 -16.68 -11.59 -6.33
CA THR A 52 -17.40 -11.79 -5.06
C THR A 52 -17.58 -13.28 -4.82
N SER A 53 -17.15 -13.77 -3.65
CA SER A 53 -17.32 -15.17 -3.27
C SER A 53 -18.79 -15.49 -2.98
N VAL A 54 -19.13 -16.79 -2.94
CA VAL A 54 -20.46 -17.27 -2.52
C VAL A 54 -20.83 -16.82 -1.10
N SER A 55 -19.84 -16.59 -0.24
CA SER A 55 -20.00 -16.07 1.11
C SER A 55 -20.07 -14.54 1.19
N GLY A 56 -20.06 -13.84 0.05
CA GLY A 56 -20.25 -12.40 -0.04
C GLY A 56 -18.99 -11.54 0.06
N PHE A 57 -17.78 -12.12 0.10
CA PHE A 57 -16.54 -11.34 0.17
C PHE A 57 -16.11 -10.88 -1.21
N THR A 58 -15.91 -9.57 -1.38
CA THR A 58 -15.34 -8.98 -2.60
C THR A 58 -13.82 -8.92 -2.50
N SER A 59 -13.13 -9.38 -3.54
CA SER A 59 -11.67 -9.36 -3.64
C SER A 59 -11.24 -8.98 -5.06
N ARG A 60 -9.99 -8.50 -5.21
CA ARG A 60 -9.42 -8.23 -6.54
C ARG A 60 -9.13 -9.56 -7.24
N PHE A 61 -9.63 -9.70 -8.46
CA PHE A 61 -9.16 -10.74 -9.36
C PHE A 61 -7.73 -10.42 -9.78
N THR A 62 -6.78 -11.25 -9.35
CA THR A 62 -5.35 -10.98 -9.52
C THR A 62 -4.75 -12.03 -10.45
N ASP A 63 -4.82 -11.77 -11.75
CA ASP A 63 -4.10 -12.56 -12.76
C ASP A 63 -2.59 -12.23 -12.75
N ARG A 64 -1.84 -12.88 -13.65
CA ARG A 64 -0.38 -12.70 -13.76
C ARG A 64 0.00 -11.23 -13.94
N GLU A 65 -0.64 -10.55 -14.88
CA GLU A 65 -0.33 -9.16 -15.21
C GLU A 65 -0.68 -8.21 -14.05
N THR A 66 -1.84 -8.44 -13.41
CA THR A 66 -2.27 -7.70 -12.21
C THR A 66 -1.29 -7.92 -11.06
N MET A 67 -0.74 -9.12 -10.90
CA MET A 67 0.26 -9.41 -9.86
C MET A 67 1.57 -8.66 -10.11
N ASP A 68 2.01 -8.55 -11.37
CA ASP A 68 3.19 -7.75 -11.70
C ASP A 68 2.96 -6.27 -11.39
N MET A 69 1.77 -5.75 -11.70
CA MET A 69 1.36 -4.39 -11.27
C MET A 69 1.28 -4.26 -9.76
N PHE A 70 0.79 -5.29 -9.05
CA PHE A 70 0.77 -5.31 -7.60
C PHE A 70 2.18 -5.14 -7.03
N ASN A 71 3.17 -5.87 -7.56
CA ASN A 71 4.57 -5.74 -7.14
C ASN A 71 5.14 -4.35 -7.45
N MET A 72 4.87 -3.81 -8.64
CA MET A 72 5.29 -2.45 -9.00
C MET A 72 4.76 -1.39 -8.02
N VAL A 73 3.49 -1.52 -7.62
CA VAL A 73 2.84 -0.53 -6.74
C VAL A 73 3.16 -0.77 -5.28
N TYR A 74 2.91 -1.97 -4.76
CA TYR A 74 3.03 -2.25 -3.33
C TYR A 74 4.51 -2.31 -2.94
N ALA A 75 5.28 -3.23 -3.53
CA ALA A 75 6.69 -3.42 -3.16
C ALA A 75 7.62 -2.33 -3.71
N GLY A 76 7.24 -1.73 -4.85
CA GLY A 76 7.92 -0.58 -5.42
C GLY A 76 7.38 0.73 -4.85
N LYS A 77 6.47 1.38 -5.58
CA LYS A 77 6.09 2.79 -5.37
C LYS A 77 5.71 3.12 -3.91
N ILE A 78 4.78 2.39 -3.31
CA ILE A 78 4.26 2.70 -1.97
C ILE A 78 5.28 2.36 -0.89
N ASN A 79 5.89 1.16 -0.95
CA ASN A 79 6.89 0.77 0.04
C ASN A 79 8.07 1.74 0.05
N LYS A 80 8.61 2.09 -1.13
CA LYS A 80 9.80 2.94 -1.22
C LYS A 80 9.52 4.40 -0.87
N MET A 81 8.32 4.91 -1.18
CA MET A 81 7.88 6.22 -0.70
C MET A 81 7.80 6.26 0.84
N ILE A 82 7.29 5.20 1.48
CA ILE A 82 7.24 5.12 2.95
C ILE A 82 8.65 5.07 3.54
N VAL A 83 9.54 4.23 3.01
CA VAL A 83 10.94 4.12 3.45
C VAL A 83 11.66 5.46 3.31
N GLU A 84 11.55 6.12 2.14
CA GLU A 84 12.13 7.44 1.88
C GLU A 84 11.69 8.46 2.94
N LYS A 85 10.38 8.55 3.23
CA LYS A 85 9.85 9.48 4.23
C LYS A 85 10.33 9.17 5.64
N LEU A 86 10.40 7.89 6.02
CA LEU A 86 10.91 7.49 7.34
C LEU A 86 12.41 7.80 7.49
N GLN A 87 13.20 7.57 6.43
CA GLN A 87 14.62 7.93 6.40
C GLN A 87 14.80 9.45 6.55
N ALA A 88 13.95 10.27 5.91
CA ALA A 88 13.94 11.73 6.09
C ALA A 88 13.57 12.17 7.52
N LEU A 89 12.84 11.34 8.27
CA LEU A 89 12.53 11.51 9.69
C LEU A 89 13.59 10.90 10.62
N ASN A 90 14.78 10.55 10.10
CA ASN A 90 15.87 9.90 10.82
C ASN A 90 15.49 8.53 11.42
N ARG A 91 14.58 7.80 10.76
CA ARG A 91 14.24 6.42 11.11
C ARG A 91 14.80 5.47 10.05
N ASN A 92 15.64 4.52 10.49
CA ASN A 92 16.25 3.54 9.61
C ASN A 92 15.25 2.41 9.29
N ALA A 93 14.42 2.65 8.27
CA ALA A 93 13.41 1.74 7.74
C ALA A 93 13.88 1.05 6.46
#